data_AF-A0A975BHE8-F1
#
_entry.id   AF-A0A975BHE8-F1
#
_cell.length_a   1.000
_cell.length_b   1.000
_cell.length_c   1.000
_cell.angle_alpha   90.00
_cell.angle_beta   90.00
_cell.angle_gamma   90.00
#
_symmetry.space_group_name_H-M   'P 1'
#
loop_
_entity.id
_entity.type
_entity.pdbx_description
1 polymer ?
#
loop_
_entity_poly.entity_id
_entity_poly.type
_entity_poly.pdbx_seq_one_letter_code
_entity_poly.pdbx_strand_id
1 'polypeptide(L)' 'MQDFRVYKFKMNRQVILMAYKIQNDSLIFYLAGSHQNFYKNLKKYLREIGEQH' A
#
# COMPACT_ATOMS: atom_id res chain seq x y z
N MET A 1 -9.31 9.51 -4.27
CA MET A 1 -8.34 8.57 -3.66
C MET A 1 -8.80 8.14 -2.24
N GLN A 2 -10.08 7.82 -2.03
CA GLN A 2 -10.67 7.90 -0.68
C GLN A 2 -10.66 6.61 0.18
N ASP A 3 -10.10 5.47 -0.26
CA ASP A 3 -10.10 4.24 0.58
C ASP A 3 -8.74 3.58 0.85
N PHE A 4 -7.65 4.06 0.27
CA PHE A 4 -6.32 3.49 0.54
C PHE A 4 -5.77 4.02 1.86
N ARG A 5 -5.43 3.10 2.77
CA ARG A 5 -4.79 3.39 4.04
C ARG A 5 -3.33 2.94 4.00
N VAL A 6 -2.46 3.68 4.68
CA VAL A 6 -1.05 3.32 4.83
C VAL A 6 -0.73 3.18 6.31
N TYR A 7 -0.33 1.97 6.72
CA TYR A 7 0.14 1.70 8.07
C TYR A 7 1.67 1.75 8.12
N LYS A 8 2.22 2.44 9.11
CA LYS A 8 3.67 2.58 9.33
C LYS A 8 4.06 1.79 10.57
N PHE A 9 4.96 0.84 10.42
CA PHE A 9 5.47 0.02 11.53
C PHE A 9 6.98 -0.19 11.43
N LYS A 10 7.58 -0.61 12.54
CA LYS A 10 9.00 -0.98 12.61
C LYS A 10 9.14 -2.50 12.62
N MET A 11 10.05 -3.02 11.82
CA MET A 11 10.42 -4.44 11.81
C MET A 11 11.94 -4.53 11.64
N ASN A 12 12.61 -5.29 12.51
CA ASN A 12 14.07 -5.50 12.46
C ASN A 12 14.90 -4.21 12.26
N ARG A 13 14.56 -3.16 13.03
CA ARG A 13 15.18 -1.81 12.97
C ARG A 13 14.91 -1.01 11.68
N GLN A 14 14.08 -1.50 10.77
CA GLN A 14 13.67 -0.79 9.56
C GLN A 14 12.23 -0.27 9.68
N VAL A 15 11.95 0.88 9.08
CA VAL A 15 10.60 1.43 8.96
C VAL A 15 9.97 0.92 7.68
N ILE A 16 8.82 0.26 7.81
CA ILE A 16 8.04 -0.30 6.71
C ILE A 16 6.72 0.43 6.63
N LEU A 17 6.29 0.72 5.41
CA LEU A 17 4.97 1.20 5.06
C LEU A 17 4.19 0.07 4.40
N MET A 18 2.93 -0.11 4.79
CA MET A 18 2.00 -1.09 4.24
C MET A 18 0.75 -0.38 3.74
N ALA A 19 0.45 -0.53 2.45
CA ALA A 19 -0.75 -0.04 1.81
C ALA A 19 -1.83 -1.13 1.80
N TYR A 20 -3.01 -0.78 2.27
CA TYR A 20 -4.16 -1.68 2.35
C TYR A 20 -5.48 -0.94 2.11
N LYS A 21 -6.54 -1.71 1.85
CA LYS A 21 -7.94 -1.25 1.89
C LYS A 21 -8.74 -2.17 2.78
N ILE A 22 -9.83 -1.63 3.33
CA ILE A 22 -10.87 -2.43 3.98
C ILE A 22 -12.03 -2.52 2.99
N GLN A 23 -12.43 -3.74 2.64
CA GLN A 23 -13.58 -4.01 1.77
C GLN A 23 -14.32 -5.23 2.31
N ASN A 24 -15.62 -5.11 2.56
CA ASN A 24 -16.48 -6.21 3.06
C ASN A 24 -15.85 -6.95 4.26
N ASP A 25 -15.46 -6.20 5.29
CA ASP A 25 -14.74 -6.68 6.48
C ASP A 25 -13.41 -7.41 6.22
N SER A 26 -12.91 -7.36 5.00
CA SER A 26 -11.64 -7.94 4.59
C SER A 26 -10.57 -6.86 4.43
N LEU A 27 -9.37 -7.16 4.89
CA LEU A 27 -8.19 -6.33 4.65
C LEU A 27 -7.50 -6.78 3.37
N ILE A 28 -7.61 -5.98 2.32
CA ILE A 28 -6.93 -6.22 1.05
C ILE A 28 -5.58 -5.53 1.08
N PHE A 29 -4.53 -6.33 1.03
CA PHE A 29 -3.14 -5.87 1.00
C PHE A 29 -2.71 -5.54 -0.44
N TYR A 30 -2.00 -4.42 -0.62
CA TYR A 30 -1.51 -3.98 -1.93
C TYR A 30 0.02 -3.98 -2.00
N LEU A 31 0.69 -3.34 -1.04
CA LEU A 31 2.14 -3.14 -1.10
C LEU A 31 2.73 -2.95 0.29
N ALA A 32 3.86 -3.60 0.57
CA ALA A 32 4.71 -3.29 1.72
C ALA A 32 6.13 -2.98 1.25
N GLY A 33 6.75 -1.94 1.83
CA GLY A 33 8.12 -1.56 1.47
C GLY A 33 8.69 -0.48 2.36
N SER A 34 9.94 -0.10 2.09
CA SER A 34 10.60 1.00 2.79
C SER A 34 9.93 2.33 2.46
N HIS A 35 10.23 3.36 3.26
CA HIS A 35 9.66 4.71 3.07
C HIS A 35 10.07 5.36 1.74
N GLN A 36 11.26 5.03 1.20
CA GLN A 36 11.77 5.69 0.00
C GLN A 36 10.94 5.30 -1.23
N ASN A 37 10.42 6.29 -1.95
CA ASN A 37 9.60 6.11 -3.16
C ASN A 37 8.29 5.30 -2.97
N PHE A 38 7.88 5.00 -1.73
CA PHE A 38 6.71 4.16 -1.45
C PHE A 38 5.44 4.63 -2.15
N TYR A 39 5.08 5.90 -1.98
CA TYR A 39 3.86 6.45 -2.59
C TYR A 39 3.91 6.50 -4.12
N LYS A 40 5.11 6.69 -4.71
CA LYS A 40 5.29 6.67 -6.16
C LYS A 40 5.08 5.26 -6.71
N ASN A 41 5.68 4.27 -6.06
CA ASN A 41 5.53 2.86 -6.42
C ASN A 41 4.09 2.40 -6.21
N LEU A 42 3.44 2.80 -5.12
CA LEU A 42 2.03 2.52 -4.86
C LEU A 42 1.14 3.11 -5.96
N LYS A 43 1.30 4.39 -6.32
CA LYS A 43 0.52 5.01 -7.41
C LYS A 43 0.73 4.29 -8.75
N LYS A 44 1.97 3.91 -9.07
CA LYS A 44 2.29 3.15 -10.29
C LYS A 44 1.58 1.79 -10.29
N TYR A 45 1.72 1.04 -9.20
CA TYR A 45 1.06 -0.26 -9.02
C TYR A 45 -0.46 -0.15 -9.14
N LEU A 46 -1.06 0.86 -8.48
CA LEU A 46 -2.51 1.08 -8.53
C LEU A 46 -3.03 1.43 -9.93
N ARG A 47 -2.21 2.10 -10.76
CA ARG A 47 -2.55 2.35 -12.17
C ARG A 47 -2.46 1.06 -12.98
N GLU A 48 -1.42 0.27 -12.79
CA GLU A 48 -1.21 -0.99 -13.51
C GLU A 48 -2.33 -2.02 -13.22
N ILE A 49 -2.75 -2.16 -11.96
CA ILE A 49 -3.89 -3.04 -11.62
C ILE A 49 -5.25 -2.45 -12.04
N GLY A 50 -5.36 -1.12 -12.12
CA GLY A 50 -6.59 -0.42 -12.48
C GLY A 50 -6.88 -0.41 -13.98
N GLU A 51 -5.86 -0.62 -14.83
CA GLU A 51 -6.01 -0.75 -16.29
C GLU A 51 -6.24 -2.19 -16.74
N GLN A 52 -6.35 -3.14 -15.81
CA GLN A 52 -6.66 -4.55 -16.09
C GLN A 52 -8.16 -4.90 -15.91
N HIS A 53 -9.02 -3.89 -15.71
CA HIS A 53 -10.47 -4.03 -15.57
C HIS A 53 -11.23 -3.06 -16.48
#